data_AF-A0A7Y2MEH7-F1
#
_entry.id   AF-A0A7Y2MEH7-F1
#
_cell.length_a   1.000
_cell.length_b   1.000
_cell.length_c   1.000
_cell.angle_alpha   90.00
_cell.angle_beta   90.00
_cell.angle_gamma   90.00
#
_symmetry.space_group_name_H-M   'P 1'
#
loop_
_entity.id
_entity.type
_entity.pdbx_description
1 polymer ?
#
loop_
_entity_poly.entity_id
_entity_poly.type
_entity_poly.pdbx_seq_one_letter_code
_entity_poly.pdbx_strand_id
1 'polypeptide(L)'
;MVRRFIRFVLCLVGIVALGGAAFYVVTAPNPLPESHWANLGTPDVKNGETVFWAGGCVGCHAAPGSEGDAKLTLSGGLALKSPFGTFHVPNISPDEKAGIGSWTLAEFGNAMKRGITPGGQHLYPSFPYGS
;
A
#
# COMPACT_ATOMS: atom_id res chain seq x y z
N MET A 1 -34.14 40.18 -1.07
CA MET A 1 -32.70 39.94 -0.75
C MET A 1 -32.46 38.51 -0.24
N VAL A 2 -33.19 38.06 0.77
CA VAL A 2 -33.08 36.72 1.40
C VAL A 2 -33.17 35.53 0.42
N ARG A 3 -34.13 35.51 -0.52
CA ARG A 3 -34.26 34.42 -1.51
C ARG A 3 -33.05 34.25 -2.44
N ARG A 4 -32.38 35.35 -2.82
CA ARG A 4 -31.18 35.30 -3.68
C ARG A 4 -29.98 34.77 -2.89
N PHE A 5 -29.85 35.20 -1.64
CA PHE A 5 -28.85 34.71 -0.72
C PHE A 5 -29.01 33.21 -0.42
N ILE A 6 -30.23 32.74 -0.15
CA ILE A 6 -30.51 31.31 0.06
C ILE A 6 -30.12 30.48 -1.17
N ARG A 7 -30.48 30.91 -2.38
CA ARG A 7 -30.10 30.20 -3.62
C ARG A 7 -28.58 30.12 -3.80
N PHE A 8 -27.87 31.20 -3.51
CA PHE A 8 -26.41 31.24 -3.58
C PHE A 8 -25.77 30.23 -2.61
N VAL A 9 -26.24 30.19 -1.37
CA VAL A 9 -25.75 29.21 -0.36
C VAL A 9 -26.04 27.78 -0.81
N LEU A 10 -27.25 27.49 -1.30
CA LEU A 10 -27.61 26.16 -1.81
C LEU A 10 -26.73 25.74 -3.00
N CYS A 11 -26.42 26.66 -3.92
CA CYS A 11 -25.50 26.38 -5.02
C CYS A 11 -24.08 26.07 -4.54
N LEU A 12 -23.56 26.83 -3.57
CA LEU A 12 -22.25 26.57 -2.98
C LEU A 12 -22.19 25.19 -2.30
N VAL A 13 -23.19 24.86 -1.50
CA VAL A 13 -23.30 23.54 -0.86
C VAL A 13 -23.34 22.44 -1.92
N GLY A 14 -24.10 22.63 -3.01
CA GLY A 14 -24.14 21.69 -4.13
C GLY A 14 -22.77 21.48 -4.78
N ILE A 15 -22.01 22.56 -5.03
CA ILE A 15 -20.65 22.47 -5.61
C ILE A 15 -19.70 21.74 -4.66
N VAL A 16 -19.73 22.05 -3.36
CA VAL A 16 -18.87 21.39 -2.38
C VAL A 16 -19.20 19.90 -2.27
N ALA A 17 -20.48 19.54 -2.26
CA ALA A 17 -20.90 18.15 -2.21
C ALA A 17 -20.46 17.37 -3.46
N LEU A 18 -20.65 17.95 -4.65
CA LEU A 18 -20.21 17.34 -5.91
C LEU A 18 -18.68 17.22 -5.99
N GLY A 19 -17.96 18.27 -5.59
CA GLY A 19 -16.50 18.27 -5.53
C GLY A 19 -15.96 17.23 -4.55
N GLY A 20 -16.55 17.12 -3.37
CA GLY A 20 -16.19 16.11 -2.37
C GLY A 20 -16.46 14.69 -2.85
N ALA A 21 -17.60 14.44 -3.50
CA ALA A 21 -17.92 13.14 -4.07
C ALA A 21 -16.95 12.76 -5.20
N ALA A 22 -16.66 13.69 -6.11
CA ALA A 22 -15.70 13.46 -7.19
C ALA A 22 -14.29 13.19 -6.65
N PHE A 23 -13.83 13.97 -5.66
CA PHE A 23 -12.55 13.76 -4.99
C PHE A 23 -12.48 12.37 -4.34
N TYR A 24 -13.51 11.98 -3.58
CA TYR A 24 -13.57 10.66 -2.95
C TYR A 24 -13.47 9.54 -4.00
N VAL A 25 -14.27 9.60 -5.07
CA VAL A 25 -14.27 8.56 -6.12
C VAL A 25 -12.92 8.44 -6.81
N VAL A 26 -12.27 9.56 -7.14
CA VAL A 26 -10.98 9.55 -7.86
C VAL A 26 -9.83 9.08 -6.96
N THR A 27 -9.90 9.37 -5.66
CA THR A 27 -8.83 9.04 -4.70
C THR A 27 -9.06 7.73 -3.96
N ALA A 28 -10.25 7.12 -4.05
CA ALA A 28 -10.55 5.89 -3.35
C ALA A 28 -9.63 4.73 -3.79
N PRO A 29 -9.19 3.88 -2.84
CA PRO A 29 -8.50 2.62 -3.15
C PRO A 29 -9.31 1.78 -4.13
N ASN A 30 -8.67 1.35 -5.22
CA ASN A 30 -9.27 0.53 -6.28
C ASN A 30 -8.51 -0.80 -6.41
N PRO A 31 -8.77 -1.79 -5.53
CA PRO A 31 -8.09 -3.07 -5.57
C PRO A 31 -8.52 -3.89 -6.78
N LEU A 32 -7.59 -4.69 -7.30
CA LEU A 32 -7.89 -5.76 -8.23
C LEU A 32 -8.73 -6.83 -7.53
N PRO A 33 -9.80 -7.32 -8.17
CA PRO A 33 -10.66 -8.34 -7.57
C PRO A 33 -9.91 -9.64 -7.36
N GLU A 34 -10.35 -10.47 -6.42
CA GLU A 34 -9.71 -11.76 -6.11
C GLU A 34 -9.59 -12.68 -7.34
N SER A 35 -10.58 -12.64 -8.24
CA SER A 35 -10.57 -13.38 -9.50
C SER A 35 -9.43 -13.02 -10.44
N HIS A 36 -8.84 -11.82 -10.32
CA HIS A 36 -7.63 -11.44 -11.07
C HIS A 36 -6.43 -12.30 -10.70
N TRP A 37 -6.40 -12.79 -9.46
CA TRP A 37 -5.31 -13.58 -8.89
C TRP A 37 -5.60 -15.09 -8.93
N ALA A 38 -6.75 -15.48 -9.47
CA ALA A 38 -7.10 -16.88 -9.67
C ALA A 38 -6.36 -17.45 -10.89
N ASN A 39 -6.02 -18.74 -10.83
CA ASN A 39 -5.49 -19.51 -11.96
C ASN A 39 -4.17 -18.98 -12.55
N LEU A 40 -3.29 -18.39 -11.73
CA LEU A 40 -1.95 -17.94 -12.19
C LEU A 40 -0.99 -19.09 -12.54
N GLY A 41 -1.42 -20.33 -12.36
CA GLY A 41 -0.60 -21.52 -12.58
C GLY A 41 0.35 -21.81 -11.42
N THR A 42 1.35 -22.64 -11.69
CA THR A 42 2.36 -23.02 -10.70
C THR A 42 3.36 -21.87 -10.49
N PRO A 43 3.70 -21.49 -9.25
CA PRO A 43 4.68 -20.45 -8.99
C PRO A 43 6.08 -20.85 -9.46
N ASP A 44 6.78 -19.93 -10.12
CA ASP A 44 8.20 -20.05 -10.43
C ASP A 44 9.03 -19.40 -9.31
N VAL A 45 9.56 -20.25 -8.42
CA VAL A 45 10.33 -19.81 -7.25
C VAL A 45 11.64 -19.14 -7.65
N LYS A 46 12.27 -19.58 -8.75
CA LYS A 46 13.54 -18.99 -9.22
C LYS A 46 13.32 -17.59 -9.77
N ASN A 47 12.21 -17.40 -10.49
CA ASN A 47 11.80 -16.06 -10.89
C ASN A 47 11.40 -15.20 -9.67
N GLY A 48 10.71 -15.78 -8.69
CA GLY A 48 10.38 -15.11 -7.43
C GLY A 48 11.61 -14.59 -6.69
N GLU A 49 12.66 -15.40 -6.59
CA GLU A 49 13.96 -14.99 -6.03
C GLU A 49 14.58 -13.83 -6.84
N THR A 50 14.52 -13.90 -8.17
CA THR A 50 15.03 -12.84 -9.05
C THR A 50 14.31 -11.52 -8.77
N VAL A 51 12.97 -11.55 -8.66
CA VAL A 51 12.15 -10.37 -8.36
C VAL A 51 12.42 -9.85 -6.95
N PHE A 52 12.62 -10.73 -5.96
CA PHE A 52 12.96 -10.35 -4.59
C PHE A 52 14.26 -9.52 -4.53
N TRP A 53 15.30 -9.98 -5.23
CA TRP A 53 16.57 -9.25 -5.28
C TRP A 53 16.47 -7.98 -6.11
N ALA A 54 15.81 -8.02 -7.27
CA ALA A 54 15.63 -6.84 -8.13
C ALA A 54 14.79 -5.75 -7.46
N GLY A 55 13.76 -6.15 -6.69
CA GLY A 55 12.93 -5.26 -5.90
C GLY A 55 13.62 -4.72 -4.65
N GLY A 56 14.83 -5.21 -4.33
CA GLY A 56 15.62 -4.70 -3.21
C GLY A 56 14.95 -4.87 -1.85
N CYS A 57 14.11 -5.90 -1.67
CA CYS A 57 13.27 -6.07 -0.48
C CYS A 57 14.09 -6.00 0.82
N VAL A 58 15.26 -6.64 0.82
CA VAL A 58 16.21 -6.65 1.94
C VAL A 58 16.73 -5.25 2.29
N GLY A 59 16.89 -4.38 1.29
CA GLY A 59 17.48 -3.05 1.47
C GLY A 59 16.70 -2.16 2.45
N CYS A 60 15.38 -2.32 2.47
CA CYS A 60 14.51 -1.58 3.40
C CYS A 60 14.04 -2.45 4.57
N HIS A 61 13.69 -3.72 4.32
CA HIS A 61 12.99 -4.55 5.31
C HIS A 61 13.90 -5.40 6.19
N ALA A 62 15.22 -5.40 5.98
CA ALA A 62 16.12 -6.02 6.96
C ALA A 62 16.07 -5.29 8.30
N ALA A 63 16.14 -6.04 9.41
CA ALA A 63 16.25 -5.43 10.73
C ALA A 63 17.51 -4.54 10.82
N PRO A 64 17.43 -3.37 11.46
CA PRO A 64 18.61 -2.55 11.72
C PRO A 64 19.72 -3.34 12.42
N GLY A 65 20.93 -3.29 11.86
CA GLY A 65 22.09 -4.02 12.40
C GLY A 65 22.10 -5.52 12.12
N SER A 66 21.16 -6.06 11.35
CA SER A 66 21.21 -7.46 10.91
C SER A 66 22.30 -7.69 9.85
N GLU A 67 22.94 -8.86 9.92
CA GLU A 67 24.05 -9.26 9.05
C GLU A 67 23.81 -10.65 8.45
N GLY A 68 24.44 -10.93 7.31
CA GLY A 68 24.29 -12.20 6.59
C GLY A 68 22.82 -12.57 6.36
N ASP A 69 22.49 -13.83 6.63
CA ASP A 69 21.15 -14.39 6.42
C ASP A 69 20.10 -13.82 7.36
N ALA A 70 20.48 -13.20 8.49
CA ALA A 70 19.52 -12.55 9.39
C ALA A 70 18.78 -11.39 8.70
N LYS A 71 19.36 -10.83 7.63
CA LYS A 71 18.69 -9.83 6.80
C LYS A 71 17.46 -10.39 6.06
N LEU A 72 17.45 -11.71 5.80
CA LEU A 72 16.36 -12.40 5.10
C LEU A 72 15.15 -12.69 5.99
N THR A 73 15.22 -12.39 7.29
CA THR A 73 14.03 -12.42 8.17
C THR A 73 13.02 -11.34 7.79
N LEU A 74 13.47 -10.21 7.24
CA LEU A 74 12.63 -9.11 6.76
C LEU A 74 11.69 -8.51 7.83
N SER A 75 12.15 -8.47 9.07
CA SER A 75 11.35 -7.99 10.21
C SER A 75 11.11 -6.48 10.23
N GLY A 76 11.75 -5.71 9.34
CA GLY A 76 11.58 -4.26 9.22
C GLY A 76 12.15 -3.49 10.40
N GLY A 77 11.54 -2.35 10.71
CA GLY A 77 11.91 -1.48 11.84
C GLY A 77 12.94 -0.39 11.51
N LEU A 78 13.52 -0.39 10.31
CA LEU A 78 14.41 0.67 9.86
C LEU A 78 13.72 2.04 9.94
N ALA A 79 14.37 2.98 10.62
CA ALA A 79 13.88 4.34 10.80
C ALA A 79 14.35 5.23 9.64
N LEU A 80 13.41 5.60 8.77
CA LEU A 80 13.60 6.53 7.66
C LEU A 80 13.17 7.93 8.09
N LYS A 81 14.14 8.81 8.33
CA LYS A 81 13.88 10.21 8.71
C LYS A 81 13.50 11.03 7.48
N SER A 82 12.46 11.85 7.63
CA SER A 82 12.01 12.80 6.60
C SER A 82 11.61 14.14 7.23
N PRO A 83 11.41 15.21 6.44
CA PRO A 83 10.83 16.46 6.92
C PRO A 83 9.41 16.33 7.50
N PHE A 84 8.71 15.23 7.19
CA PHE A 84 7.32 14.99 7.60
C PHE A 84 7.21 14.03 8.79
N GLY A 85 8.35 13.61 9.37
CA GLY A 85 8.41 12.65 10.47
C GLY A 85 9.35 11.48 10.19
N THR A 86 9.38 10.53 11.11
CA THR A 86 10.16 9.29 10.98
C THR A 86 9.22 8.15 10.59
N PHE A 87 9.51 7.49 9.47
CA PHE A 87 8.81 6.30 9.03
C PHE A 87 9.56 5.07 9.51
N HIS A 88 8.83 4.11 10.08
CA HIS A 88 9.39 2.81 10.39
C HIS A 88 8.98 1.84 9.29
N VAL A 89 9.96 1.24 8.62
CA VAL A 89 9.70 0.24 7.57
C VAL A 89 8.94 -0.93 8.17
N PRO A 90 7.82 -1.40 7.58
CA PRO A 90 7.00 -2.45 8.17
C PRO A 90 7.68 -3.82 8.13
N ASN A 91 7.25 -4.70 9.02
CA ASN A 91 7.62 -6.11 9.02
C ASN A 91 6.93 -6.84 7.85
N ILE A 92 7.72 -7.47 6.97
CA ILE A 92 7.21 -8.31 5.87
C ILE A 92 7.72 -9.76 5.96
N SER A 93 8.13 -10.17 7.15
CA SER A 93 8.52 -11.55 7.41
C SER A 93 7.39 -12.52 7.10
N PRO A 94 7.70 -13.81 6.89
CA PRO A 94 6.69 -14.87 6.73
C PRO A 94 5.89 -15.18 8.01
N ASP A 95 6.11 -14.46 9.12
CA ASP A 95 5.36 -14.70 10.36
C ASP A 95 3.87 -14.39 10.15
N GLU A 96 3.00 -15.29 10.60
CA GLU A 96 1.56 -15.21 10.39
C GLU A 96 0.87 -14.09 11.20
N LYS A 97 1.48 -13.68 12.32
CA LYS A 97 0.90 -12.72 13.27
C LYS A 97 1.54 -11.33 13.16
N ALA A 98 2.86 -11.29 13.05
CA ALA A 98 3.65 -10.07 13.06
C ALA A 98 4.09 -9.63 11.66
N GLY A 99 4.08 -10.54 10.69
CA GLY A 99 4.48 -10.30 9.30
C GLY A 99 3.30 -10.42 8.34
N ILE A 100 3.60 -10.85 7.11
CA ILE A 100 2.62 -11.02 6.03
C ILE A 100 2.26 -12.49 5.78
N GLY A 101 2.65 -13.41 6.67
CA GLY A 101 2.47 -14.85 6.45
C GLY A 101 1.01 -15.29 6.29
N SER A 102 0.07 -14.51 6.83
CA SER A 102 -1.38 -14.74 6.71
C SER A 102 -2.02 -14.01 5.52
N TRP A 103 -1.26 -13.22 4.76
CA TRP A 103 -1.80 -12.50 3.62
C TRP A 103 -2.13 -13.47 2.49
N THR A 104 -3.30 -13.28 1.90
CA THR A 104 -3.68 -13.92 0.65
C THR A 104 -2.84 -13.37 -0.51
N LEU A 105 -2.80 -14.13 -1.60
CA LEU A 105 -2.14 -13.68 -2.83
C LEU A 105 -2.75 -12.39 -3.38
N ALA A 106 -4.07 -12.22 -3.23
CA ALA A 106 -4.76 -11.02 -3.68
C ALA A 106 -4.37 -9.78 -2.85
N GLU A 107 -4.17 -9.94 -1.55
CA GLU A 107 -3.73 -8.86 -0.66
C GLU A 107 -2.28 -8.48 -0.95
N PHE A 108 -1.37 -9.46 -1.03
CA PHE A 108 0.02 -9.21 -1.43
C PHE A 108 0.10 -8.56 -2.82
N GLY A 109 -0.62 -9.11 -3.80
CA GLY A 109 -0.65 -8.59 -5.16
C GLY A 109 -1.17 -7.16 -5.24
N ASN A 110 -2.22 -6.82 -4.48
CA ASN A 110 -2.75 -5.45 -4.41
C ASN A 110 -1.81 -4.50 -3.68
N ALA A 111 -1.09 -4.94 -2.65
CA ALA A 111 -0.03 -4.13 -2.06
C ALA A 111 1.02 -3.78 -3.13
N MET A 112 1.56 -4.79 -3.82
CA MET A 112 2.62 -4.61 -4.81
C MET A 112 2.19 -3.81 -6.05
N LYS A 113 0.96 -4.01 -6.56
CA LYS A 113 0.50 -3.44 -7.84
C LYS A 113 -0.36 -2.18 -7.69
N ARG A 114 -1.05 -2.04 -6.56
CA ARG A 114 -2.01 -0.96 -6.32
C ARG A 114 -1.67 -0.12 -5.10
N GLY A 115 -0.70 -0.54 -4.30
CA GLY A 115 -0.36 0.16 -3.06
C GLY A 115 -1.48 0.09 -2.04
N ILE A 116 -2.19 -1.04 -1.95
CA ILE A 116 -3.36 -1.17 -1.08
C ILE A 116 -3.10 -2.22 0.00
N THR A 117 -3.37 -1.89 1.25
CA THR A 117 -3.28 -2.82 2.39
C THR A 117 -4.39 -3.88 2.34
N PRO A 118 -4.27 -4.99 3.07
CA PRO A 118 -5.39 -5.92 3.29
C PRO A 118 -6.68 -5.25 3.76
N GLY A 119 -6.56 -4.19 4.57
CA GLY A 119 -7.68 -3.38 5.06
C GLY A 119 -8.26 -2.39 4.03
N GLY A 120 -7.78 -2.41 2.79
CA GLY A 120 -8.29 -1.55 1.71
C GLY A 120 -7.83 -0.10 1.80
N GLN A 121 -6.72 0.19 2.47
CA GLN A 121 -6.17 1.55 2.60
C GLN A 121 -4.94 1.75 1.71
N HIS A 122 -4.68 2.98 1.28
CA HIS A 122 -3.43 3.28 0.56
C HIS A 122 -2.21 3.10 1.45
N LEU A 123 -1.20 2.41 0.94
CA LEU A 123 0.14 2.35 1.49
C LEU A 123 0.83 3.70 1.33
N TYR A 124 1.70 4.04 2.27
CA TYR A 124 2.44 5.28 2.21
C TYR A 124 3.39 5.27 0.99
N PRO A 125 3.49 6.37 0.21
CA PRO A 125 4.17 6.39 -1.08
C PRO A 125 5.69 6.21 -1.03
N SER A 126 6.29 6.07 0.16
CA SER A 126 7.65 5.52 0.29
C SER A 126 7.77 4.09 -0.24
N PHE A 127 6.65 3.37 -0.34
CA PHE A 127 6.57 2.11 -1.04
C PHE A 127 6.31 2.35 -2.54
N PRO A 128 7.28 2.07 -3.43
CA PRO A 128 7.22 2.50 -4.82
C PRO A 128 6.40 1.54 -5.70
N TYR A 129 5.08 1.50 -5.51
CA TYR A 129 4.19 0.63 -6.29
C TYR A 129 3.74 1.23 -7.64
N GLY A 130 3.99 2.53 -7.87
CA GLY A 130 3.52 3.27 -9.04
C GLY A 130 4.61 3.85 -9.95
N SER A 131 5.88 3.47 -9.74
CA SER A 131 7.05 3.96 -10.49
C SER A 131 7.51 3.00 -11.58
#